data_AF-X1DUQ6-F1
#
_entry.id   AF-X1DUQ6-F1
#
_cell.length_a   1.000
_cell.length_b   1.000
_cell.length_c   1.000
_cell.angle_alpha   90.00
_cell.angle_beta   90.00
_cell.angle_gamma   90.00
#
_symmetry.space_group_name_H-M   'P 1'
#
loop_
_entity.id
_entity.type
_entity.pdbx_description
1 polymer ?
#
loop_
_entity_poly.entity_id
_entity_poly.type
_entity_poly.pdbx_seq_one_letter_code
_entity_poly.pdbx_strand_id
1 'polypeptide(L)'
;PAHTHGITVTKDGVTVAKAVQLLDPVENLAVQMMRESSQNTANIAGDGTTTAIVLAEAIVKEGLKHLAENNISSNKYIKSINEYTRRVIQNLESTSKKLSKKGLLDVATISANNDKELGKIIADTYLEVGTDGVVTVENSQNDQTFSEVHKGIQLKRGWGANSFVNNQKKDECVLDDCYVLLSDHVISNVLQIENVLKPIINGGHKLLIIASCSANVMNTLSANVVRNGLKLCQIEPPQFGYKRHELMNDIAVATGGKYFAEETGD
;
A
#
# COMPACT_ATOMS: atom_id res chain seq x y z
N PRO A 1 -22.59 -20.37 3.20
CA PRO A 1 -21.44 -19.58 3.74
C PRO A 1 -20.69 -20.38 4.82
N ALA A 2 -19.75 -21.21 4.42
CA ALA A 2 -18.72 -21.76 5.32
C ALA A 2 -17.69 -22.46 4.43
N HIS A 3 -16.60 -21.76 4.10
CA HIS A 3 -15.47 -22.38 3.44
C HIS A 3 -14.95 -23.51 4.34
N THR A 4 -15.04 -24.74 3.85
CA THR A 4 -14.36 -25.92 4.38
C THR A 4 -12.88 -25.86 4.04
N HIS A 5 -12.15 -25.12 4.88
CA HIS A 5 -10.79 -25.38 5.39
C HIS A 5 -9.77 -26.08 4.48
N GLY A 6 -8.94 -25.29 3.81
CA GLY A 6 -7.53 -25.63 3.59
C GLY A 6 -6.68 -25.07 4.74
N ILE A 7 -5.65 -25.80 5.18
CA ILE A 7 -4.67 -25.26 6.13
C ILE A 7 -3.81 -24.23 5.37
N THR A 8 -3.74 -23.00 5.87
CA THR A 8 -2.80 -22.01 5.35
C THR A 8 -1.39 -22.39 5.75
N VAL A 9 -0.62 -22.94 4.81
CA VAL A 9 0.81 -23.21 5.01
C VAL A 9 1.57 -21.93 4.68
N THR A 10 2.17 -21.30 5.69
CA THR A 10 2.90 -20.05 5.52
C THR A 10 4.27 -20.10 6.21
N LYS A 11 5.24 -19.41 5.63
CA LYS A 11 6.55 -19.12 6.23
C LYS A 11 6.66 -17.65 6.65
N ASP A 12 5.59 -16.86 6.47
CA ASP A 12 5.57 -15.44 6.79
C ASP A 12 5.26 -15.22 8.28
N GLY A 13 6.21 -14.59 8.97
CA GLY A 13 6.11 -14.24 10.39
C GLY A 13 4.95 -13.30 10.70
N VAL A 14 4.55 -12.42 9.77
CA VAL A 14 3.41 -11.51 9.99
C VAL A 14 2.10 -12.28 10.02
N THR A 15 1.90 -13.17 9.04
CA THR A 15 0.71 -14.03 8.99
C THR A 15 0.61 -14.90 10.23
N VAL A 16 1.72 -15.48 10.69
CA VAL A 16 1.75 -16.27 11.93
C VAL A 16 1.43 -15.38 13.14
N ALA A 17 2.10 -14.24 13.30
CA ALA A 17 1.89 -13.34 14.44
C ALA A 17 0.44 -12.80 14.51
N LYS A 18 -0.24 -12.63 13.37
CA LYS A 18 -1.66 -12.25 13.32
C LYS A 18 -2.60 -13.35 13.82
N ALA A 19 -2.24 -14.61 13.63
CA ALA A 19 -3.05 -15.77 14.02
C ALA A 19 -2.92 -16.13 15.50
N VAL A 20 -1.85 -15.71 16.19
CA VAL A 20 -1.66 -16.01 17.61
C VAL A 20 -2.56 -15.12 18.46
N GLN A 21 -3.45 -15.76 19.22
CA GLN A 21 -4.29 -15.13 20.24
C GLN A 21 -4.35 -16.06 21.45
N LEU A 22 -4.16 -15.50 22.64
CA LEU A 22 -4.19 -16.26 23.89
C LEU A 22 -5.50 -15.98 24.64
N LEU A 23 -5.99 -16.99 25.36
CA LEU A 23 -7.22 -16.89 26.15
C LEU A 23 -7.02 -16.00 27.39
N ASP A 24 -5.83 -16.06 27.99
CA ASP A 24 -5.50 -15.21 29.13
C ASP A 24 -5.29 -13.75 28.67
N PRO A 25 -6.02 -12.78 29.26
CA PRO A 25 -5.90 -11.38 28.85
C PRO A 25 -4.52 -10.76 29.05
N VAL A 26 -3.78 -11.18 30.08
CA VAL A 26 -2.46 -10.62 30.42
C VAL A 26 -1.41 -11.15 29.44
N GLU A 27 -1.43 -12.45 29.17
CA GLU A 27 -0.55 -13.05 28.16
C GLU A 27 -0.89 -12.51 26.76
N ASN A 28 -2.17 -12.36 26.43
CA ASN A 28 -2.60 -11.84 25.14
C ASN A 28 -2.21 -10.37 24.93
N LEU A 29 -2.15 -9.56 25.99
CA LEU A 29 -1.63 -8.19 25.92
C LEU A 29 -0.16 -8.18 25.47
N ALA A 30 0.68 -9.07 26.00
CA ALA A 30 2.07 -9.18 25.58
C ALA A 30 2.19 -9.61 24.10
N VAL A 31 1.36 -10.56 23.66
CA VAL A 31 1.28 -10.96 22.24
C VAL A 31 0.90 -9.77 21.35
N GLN A 32 -0.08 -8.96 21.76
CA GLN A 32 -0.49 -7.78 21.01
C GLN A 32 0.65 -6.74 20.88
N MET A 33 1.39 -6.49 21.96
CA MET A 33 2.54 -5.57 21.94
C MET A 33 3.64 -6.06 20.98
N MET A 34 3.95 -7.35 20.99
CA MET A 34 4.94 -7.95 20.06
C MET A 34 4.47 -7.89 18.61
N ARG A 35 3.18 -8.14 18.38
CA ARG A 35 2.56 -8.06 17.06
C ARG A 35 2.60 -6.64 16.50
N GLU A 36 2.35 -5.63 17.34
CA GLU A 36 2.42 -4.21 16.95
C GLU A 36 3.85 -3.84 16.52
N SER A 37 4.86 -4.26 17.29
CA SER A 37 6.27 -4.03 16.93
C SER A 37 6.62 -4.64 15.56
N SER A 38 6.23 -5.90 15.33
CA SER A 38 6.43 -6.58 14.05
C SER A 38 5.68 -5.89 12.89
N GLN A 39 4.44 -5.45 13.12
CA GLN A 39 3.64 -4.80 12.07
C GLN A 39 4.23 -3.44 11.68
N ASN A 40 4.76 -2.68 12.64
CA ASN A 40 5.45 -1.43 12.38
C ASN A 40 6.70 -1.64 11.52
N THR A 41 7.48 -2.70 11.78
CA THR A 41 8.62 -3.06 10.92
C THR A 41 8.18 -3.43 9.51
N ALA A 42 7.12 -4.24 9.36
CA ALA A 42 6.57 -4.58 8.04
C ALA A 42 6.12 -3.34 7.26
N ASN A 43 5.43 -2.41 7.93
CA ASN A 43 4.87 -1.22 7.27
C ASN A 43 5.94 -0.26 6.77
N ILE A 44 7.07 -0.15 7.47
CA ILE A 44 8.14 0.81 7.15
C ILE A 44 9.20 0.18 6.23
N ALA A 45 9.63 -1.05 6.54
CA ALA A 45 10.76 -1.70 5.88
C ALA A 45 10.35 -2.78 4.88
N GLY A 46 9.13 -3.31 4.96
CA GLY A 46 8.63 -4.39 4.09
C GLY A 46 9.15 -5.80 4.42
N ASP A 47 10.16 -5.93 5.29
CA ASP A 47 10.76 -7.20 5.74
C ASP A 47 11.33 -7.05 7.18
N GLY A 48 11.78 -8.14 7.79
CA GLY A 48 12.45 -8.16 9.10
C GLY A 48 11.52 -8.38 10.28
N THR A 49 10.29 -8.79 10.04
CA THR A 49 9.24 -9.01 11.05
C THR A 49 9.64 -10.08 12.06
N THR A 50 10.14 -11.22 11.57
CA THR A 50 10.67 -12.29 12.42
C THR A 50 11.88 -11.82 13.23
N THR A 51 12.79 -11.05 12.62
CA THR A 51 13.98 -10.51 13.29
C THR A 51 13.59 -9.56 14.42
N ALA A 52 12.61 -8.69 14.20
CA ALA A 52 12.10 -7.78 15.22
C ALA A 52 11.54 -8.54 16.43
N ILE A 53 10.77 -9.60 16.21
CA ILE A 53 10.20 -10.45 17.27
C ILE A 53 11.31 -11.11 18.09
N VAL A 54 12.29 -11.73 17.43
CA VAL A 54 13.40 -12.43 18.11
C VAL A 54 14.26 -11.46 18.93
N LEU A 55 14.55 -10.26 18.40
CA LEU A 55 15.29 -9.23 19.13
C LEU A 55 14.51 -8.71 20.33
N ALA A 56 13.20 -8.44 20.16
CA ALA A 56 12.35 -7.99 21.24
C ALA A 56 12.26 -9.04 22.37
N GLU A 57 12.10 -10.32 22.03
CA GLU A 57 12.10 -11.41 23.00
C GLU A 57 13.42 -11.44 23.80
N ALA A 58 14.56 -11.40 23.11
CA ALA A 58 15.88 -11.43 23.74
C ALA A 58 16.11 -10.24 24.68
N ILE A 59 15.75 -9.02 24.24
CA ILE A 59 15.90 -7.79 25.03
C ILE A 59 15.03 -7.84 26.30
N VAL A 60 13.79 -8.31 26.18
CA VAL A 60 12.87 -8.43 27.32
C VAL A 60 13.36 -9.49 28.30
N LYS A 61 13.74 -10.68 27.81
CA LYS A 61 14.19 -11.80 28.65
C LYS A 61 15.45 -11.44 29.44
N GLU A 62 16.47 -10.90 28.77
CA GLU A 62 17.69 -10.45 29.45
C GLU A 62 17.45 -9.23 30.33
N GLY A 63 16.53 -8.34 29.93
CA GLY A 63 16.14 -7.19 30.76
C GLY A 63 15.52 -7.59 32.09
N LEU A 64 14.59 -8.55 32.08
CA LEU A 64 13.96 -9.06 33.31
C LEU A 64 14.99 -9.67 34.26
N LYS A 65 15.92 -10.48 33.72
CA LYS A 65 17.01 -11.08 34.49
C LYS A 65 17.93 -10.01 35.09
N HIS A 66 18.37 -9.06 34.27
CA HIS A 66 19.31 -8.02 34.68
C HIS A 66 18.71 -7.07 35.73
N LEU A 67 17.42 -6.73 35.60
CA LEU A 67 16.69 -5.91 36.57
C LEU A 67 16.57 -6.62 37.93
N ALA A 68 16.27 -7.93 37.93
CA ALA A 68 16.16 -8.73 39.14
C ALA A 68 17.52 -8.88 39.87
N GLU A 69 18.61 -9.07 39.12
CA GLU A 69 19.95 -9.31 39.68
C GLU A 69 20.64 -8.03 40.17
N ASN A 70 20.42 -6.88 39.51
CA ASN A 70 21.22 -5.67 39.73
C ASN A 70 20.46 -4.53 40.44
N ASN A 71 19.19 -4.75 40.79
CA ASN A 71 18.33 -3.78 41.48
C ASN A 71 18.32 -2.39 40.80
N ILE A 72 18.30 -2.39 39.46
CA ILE A 72 18.31 -1.19 38.62
C ILE A 72 16.88 -0.77 38.33
N SER A 73 16.62 0.55 38.28
CA SER A 73 15.32 1.07 37.82
C SER A 73 15.10 0.78 36.33
N SER A 74 13.92 0.28 35.96
CA SER A 74 13.50 0.01 34.58
C SER A 74 13.73 1.20 33.64
N ASN A 75 13.54 2.42 34.13
CA ASN A 75 13.76 3.65 33.35
C ASN A 75 15.23 3.83 32.95
N LYS A 76 16.18 3.47 33.83
CA LYS A 76 17.61 3.55 33.53
C LYS A 76 18.03 2.49 32.51
N TYR A 77 17.46 1.30 32.61
CA TYR A 77 17.69 0.21 31.65
C TYR A 77 17.21 0.58 30.24
N ILE A 78 15.97 1.08 30.12
CA ILE A 78 15.39 1.53 28.84
C ILE A 78 16.21 2.66 28.21
N LYS A 79 16.64 3.65 29.02
CA LYS A 79 17.52 4.73 28.52
C LYS A 79 18.84 4.18 27.95
N SER A 80 19.42 3.20 28.62
CA SER A 80 20.68 2.57 28.20
C SER A 80 20.48 1.80 26.89
N ILE A 81 19.42 0.99 26.78
CA ILE A 81 19.07 0.30 25.53
C ILE A 81 18.96 1.30 24.38
N ASN A 82 18.20 2.39 24.55
CA ASN A 82 18.03 3.38 23.51
C ASN A 82 19.36 4.04 23.09
N GLU A 83 20.27 4.28 24.03
CA GLU A 83 21.60 4.79 23.71
C GLU A 83 22.43 3.78 22.89
N TYR A 84 22.47 2.51 23.30
CA TYR A 84 23.17 1.47 22.57
C TYR A 84 22.57 1.23 21.19
N THR A 85 21.25 1.23 21.08
CA THR A 85 20.54 1.11 19.79
C THR A 85 20.96 2.21 18.83
N ARG A 86 21.07 3.47 19.29
CA ARG A 86 21.56 4.56 18.42
C ARG A 86 22.99 4.33 17.94
N ARG A 87 23.89 3.86 18.81
CA ARG A 87 25.28 3.56 18.43
C ARG A 87 25.35 2.42 17.42
N VAL A 88 24.51 1.39 17.60
CA VAL A 88 24.40 0.27 16.66
C VAL A 88 23.91 0.76 15.30
N ILE A 89 22.86 1.59 15.27
CA ILE A 89 22.33 2.19 14.04
C ILE A 89 23.41 3.00 13.32
N GLN A 90 24.14 3.87 14.03
CA GLN A 90 25.23 4.67 13.45
C GLN A 90 26.33 3.79 12.83
N ASN A 91 26.69 2.68 13.49
CA ASN A 91 27.65 1.73 12.95
C ASN A 91 27.10 1.03 11.70
N LEU A 92 25.85 0.57 11.73
CA LEU A 92 25.19 -0.04 10.57
C LEU A 92 25.13 0.93 9.37
N GLU A 93 24.80 2.20 9.62
CA GLU A 93 24.81 3.25 8.59
C GLU A 93 26.22 3.45 8.01
N SER A 94 27.26 3.48 8.85
CA SER A 94 28.64 3.64 8.40
C SER A 94 29.19 2.46 7.59
N THR A 95 28.66 1.26 7.83
CA THR A 95 29.07 0.02 7.15
C THR A 95 28.18 -0.32 5.95
N SER A 96 27.07 0.40 5.81
CA SER A 96 26.13 0.26 4.71
C SER A 96 26.80 0.52 3.37
N LYS A 97 26.47 -0.30 2.37
CA LYS A 97 26.97 -0.18 1.00
C LYS A 97 25.81 0.16 0.08
N LYS A 98 26.02 1.14 -0.79
CA LYS A 98 25.04 1.46 -1.84
C LYS A 98 24.82 0.23 -2.73
N LEU A 99 23.55 -0.03 -3.03
CA LEU A 99 23.16 -1.18 -3.83
C LEU A 99 23.68 -1.01 -5.26
N SER A 100 24.39 -2.03 -5.75
CA SER A 100 24.77 -2.13 -7.17
C SER A 100 23.74 -2.97 -7.92
N LYS A 101 23.75 -2.94 -9.26
CA LYS A 101 22.87 -3.79 -10.08
C LYS A 101 23.02 -5.29 -9.74
N LYS A 102 24.26 -5.74 -9.48
CA LYS A 102 24.53 -7.11 -9.06
C LYS A 102 23.98 -7.39 -7.65
N GLY A 103 24.15 -6.43 -6.73
CA GLY A 103 23.60 -6.54 -5.38
C GLY A 103 22.07 -6.61 -5.35
N LEU A 104 21.38 -5.95 -6.28
CA LEU A 104 19.93 -6.01 -6.38
C LEU A 104 19.43 -7.44 -6.66
N LEU A 105 20.10 -8.17 -7.58
CA LEU A 105 19.79 -9.57 -7.86
C LEU A 105 20.01 -10.46 -6.61
N ASP A 106 21.13 -10.25 -5.91
CA ASP A 106 21.44 -11.02 -4.71
C ASP A 106 20.38 -10.78 -3.60
N VAL A 107 19.99 -9.52 -3.38
CA VAL A 107 18.95 -9.14 -2.41
C VAL A 107 17.60 -9.74 -2.81
N ALA A 108 17.18 -9.57 -4.07
CA ALA A 108 15.90 -10.09 -4.55
C ALA A 108 15.83 -11.63 -4.44
N THR A 109 16.92 -12.33 -4.73
CA THR A 109 17.02 -13.78 -4.60
C THR A 109 16.88 -14.23 -3.14
N ILE A 110 17.57 -13.56 -2.21
CA ILE A 110 17.50 -13.90 -0.78
C ILE A 110 16.08 -13.65 -0.24
N SER A 111 15.49 -12.48 -0.55
CA SER A 111 14.12 -12.13 -0.14
C SER A 111 13.07 -13.07 -0.75
N ALA A 112 13.32 -13.62 -1.94
CA ALA A 112 12.51 -14.64 -2.59
C ALA A 112 12.78 -16.07 -2.04
N ASN A 113 13.26 -16.22 -0.80
CA ASN A 113 13.62 -17.51 -0.20
C ASN A 113 14.65 -18.32 -0.99
N ASN A 114 15.65 -17.65 -1.58
CA ASN A 114 16.69 -18.21 -2.44
C ASN A 114 16.19 -18.73 -3.80
N ASP A 115 15.04 -18.26 -4.27
CA ASP A 115 14.56 -18.50 -5.63
C ASP A 115 15.28 -17.55 -6.61
N LYS A 116 16.14 -18.13 -7.45
CA LYS A 116 16.94 -17.39 -8.43
C LYS A 116 16.12 -16.90 -9.62
N GLU A 117 15.08 -17.65 -10.00
CA GLU A 117 14.27 -17.31 -11.16
C GLU A 117 13.38 -16.13 -10.82
N LEU A 118 12.70 -16.20 -9.67
CA LEU A 118 11.90 -15.10 -9.13
C LEU A 118 12.76 -13.88 -8.78
N GLY A 119 13.92 -14.08 -8.15
CA GLY A 119 14.87 -13.02 -7.84
C GLY A 119 15.34 -12.27 -9.09
N LYS A 120 15.53 -12.97 -10.21
CA LYS A 120 15.88 -12.35 -11.49
C LYS A 120 14.74 -11.50 -12.05
N ILE A 121 13.51 -12.01 -12.08
CA ILE A 121 12.33 -11.26 -12.53
C ILE A 121 12.18 -9.97 -11.73
N ILE A 122 12.31 -10.04 -10.41
CA ILE A 122 12.23 -8.86 -9.53
C ILE A 122 13.35 -7.87 -9.88
N ALA A 123 14.60 -8.32 -9.95
CA ALA A 123 15.74 -7.44 -10.21
C ALA A 123 15.64 -6.75 -11.58
N ASP A 124 15.26 -7.49 -12.62
CA ASP A 124 15.08 -6.96 -13.97
C ASP A 124 13.96 -5.90 -13.98
N THR A 125 12.84 -6.17 -13.29
CA THR A 125 11.72 -5.22 -13.15
C THR A 125 12.15 -3.92 -12.48
N TYR A 126 12.86 -3.98 -11.36
CA TYR A 126 13.34 -2.78 -10.65
C TYR A 126 14.37 -1.99 -11.47
N LEU A 127 15.17 -2.65 -12.30
CA LEU A 127 16.12 -1.97 -13.19
C LEU A 127 15.43 -1.23 -14.34
N GLU A 128 14.32 -1.77 -14.85
CA GLU A 128 13.56 -1.18 -15.94
C GLU A 128 12.65 -0.04 -15.46
N VAL A 129 11.99 -0.23 -14.31
CA VAL A 129 11.07 0.73 -13.67
C VAL A 129 11.82 1.93 -13.07
N GLY A 130 13.06 1.72 -12.60
CA GLY A 130 13.87 2.76 -11.96
C GLY A 130 13.47 3.04 -10.50
N THR A 131 14.06 4.06 -9.89
CA THR A 131 13.90 4.35 -8.45
C THR A 131 12.53 4.91 -8.06
N ASP A 132 11.85 5.56 -8.99
CA ASP A 132 10.59 6.28 -8.74
C ASP A 132 9.36 5.58 -9.32
N GLY A 133 9.54 4.45 -9.99
CA GLY A 133 8.42 3.75 -10.61
C GLY A 133 7.70 2.82 -9.65
N VAL A 134 6.45 2.50 -10.01
CA VAL A 134 5.54 1.71 -9.18
C VAL A 134 5.59 0.26 -9.64
N VAL A 135 5.74 -0.65 -8.69
CA VAL A 135 5.67 -2.08 -8.93
C VAL A 135 4.40 -2.62 -8.29
N THR A 136 3.58 -3.31 -9.08
CA THR A 136 2.39 -4.02 -8.62
C THR A 136 2.56 -5.52 -8.86
N VAL A 137 1.86 -6.34 -8.07
CA VAL A 137 1.88 -7.81 -8.20
C VAL A 137 0.46 -8.33 -8.33
N GLU A 138 0.25 -9.11 -9.38
CA GLU A 138 -1.02 -9.72 -9.74
C GLU A 138 -0.87 -11.24 -9.93
N ASN A 139 -1.97 -11.96 -9.77
CA ASN A 139 -1.97 -13.40 -10.02
C ASN A 139 -2.11 -13.64 -11.53
N SER A 140 -1.13 -14.32 -12.12
CA SER A 140 -1.20 -14.78 -13.51
C SER A 140 -2.38 -15.74 -13.68
N GLN A 141 -3.07 -15.63 -14.81
CA GLN A 141 -4.07 -16.63 -15.22
C GLN A 141 -3.41 -17.92 -15.74
N ASN A 142 -2.12 -17.85 -16.06
CA ASN A 142 -1.32 -18.95 -16.58
C ASN A 142 -0.34 -19.45 -15.50
N ASP A 143 0.37 -20.53 -15.79
CA ASP A 143 1.43 -21.11 -14.97
C ASP A 143 2.73 -20.29 -14.99
N GLN A 144 2.87 -19.37 -15.94
CA GLN A 144 4.06 -18.54 -16.10
C GLN A 144 4.04 -17.33 -15.15
N THR A 145 5.19 -17.09 -14.53
CA THR A 145 5.50 -15.84 -13.80
C THR A 145 6.34 -14.96 -14.71
N PHE A 146 5.88 -13.74 -14.94
CA PHE A 146 6.57 -12.77 -15.78
C PHE A 146 6.40 -11.37 -15.21
N SER A 147 7.19 -10.41 -15.71
CA SER A 147 7.00 -9.00 -15.44
C SER A 147 6.72 -8.25 -16.73
N GLU A 148 5.85 -7.25 -16.64
CA GLU A 148 5.58 -6.30 -17.71
C GLU A 148 5.73 -4.90 -17.15
N VAL A 149 6.44 -4.05 -17.88
CA VAL A 149 6.58 -2.63 -17.53
C VAL A 149 5.64 -1.82 -18.39
N HIS A 150 4.61 -1.29 -17.75
CA HIS A 150 3.65 -0.39 -18.37
C HIS A 150 4.02 1.05 -18.05
N LYS A 151 4.03 1.91 -19.08
CA LYS A 151 4.18 3.35 -18.87
C LYS A 151 2.86 3.89 -18.32
N GLY A 152 2.90 4.48 -17.15
CA GLY A 152 1.71 5.02 -16.49
C GLY A 152 2.03 6.25 -15.64
N ILE A 153 0.99 6.78 -15.01
CA ILE A 153 1.08 7.94 -14.11
C ILE A 153 0.64 7.50 -12.72
N GLN A 154 1.47 7.76 -11.71
CA GLN A 154 1.08 7.62 -10.31
C GLN A 154 0.72 9.00 -9.73
N LEU A 155 -0.45 9.09 -9.12
CA LEU A 155 -0.90 10.28 -8.40
C LEU A 155 -0.90 10.01 -6.91
N LYS A 156 -0.42 10.97 -6.11
CA LYS A 156 -0.47 10.91 -4.63
C LYS A 156 -1.86 11.33 -4.12
N ARG A 157 -2.88 10.58 -4.53
CA ARG A 157 -4.31 10.77 -4.20
C ARG A 157 -4.98 9.42 -3.97
N GLY A 158 -5.81 9.33 -2.93
CA GLY A 158 -6.63 8.16 -2.64
C GLY A 158 -8.07 8.35 -3.12
N TRP A 159 -8.89 7.31 -2.96
CA TRP A 159 -10.33 7.37 -3.24
C TRP A 159 -11.04 8.32 -2.28
N GLY A 160 -12.02 9.07 -2.78
CA GLY A 160 -12.78 10.03 -1.97
C GLY A 160 -13.72 9.37 -0.95
N ALA A 161 -14.10 8.11 -1.13
CA ALA A 161 -14.94 7.36 -0.19
C ALA A 161 -14.62 5.87 -0.19
N ASN A 162 -14.59 5.25 1.00
CA ASN A 162 -14.28 3.81 1.16
C ASN A 162 -15.30 2.87 0.48
N SER A 163 -16.49 3.39 0.15
CA SER A 163 -17.51 2.70 -0.63
C SER A 163 -17.03 2.27 -2.03
N PHE A 164 -15.97 2.90 -2.56
CA PHE A 164 -15.41 2.57 -3.88
C PHE A 164 -14.44 1.39 -3.86
N VAL A 165 -14.02 0.92 -2.67
CA VAL A 165 -13.09 -0.20 -2.53
C VAL A 165 -13.77 -1.50 -2.99
N ASN A 166 -13.23 -2.11 -4.04
CA ASN A 166 -13.74 -3.38 -4.58
C ASN A 166 -12.85 -4.58 -4.23
N ASN A 167 -11.60 -4.35 -3.80
CA ASN A 167 -10.73 -5.37 -3.24
C ASN A 167 -10.51 -5.12 -1.74
N GLN A 168 -11.42 -5.66 -0.92
CA GLN A 168 -11.40 -5.51 0.53
C GLN A 168 -10.19 -6.16 1.22
N LYS A 169 -9.51 -7.12 0.56
CA LYS A 169 -8.34 -7.79 1.15
C LYS A 169 -7.09 -6.92 1.10
N LYS A 170 -6.92 -6.19 -0.01
CA LYS A 170 -5.79 -5.29 -0.22
C LYS A 170 -6.11 -3.83 0.14
N ASP A 171 -7.38 -3.53 0.41
CA ASP A 171 -7.90 -2.16 0.56
C ASP A 171 -7.60 -1.34 -0.70
N GLU A 172 -8.08 -1.80 -1.85
CA GLU A 172 -7.79 -1.21 -3.17
C GLU A 172 -9.06 -1.09 -4.02
N CYS A 173 -9.05 -0.12 -4.94
CA CYS A 173 -10.05 0.01 -6.00
C CYS A 173 -9.39 -0.27 -7.36
N VAL A 174 -9.76 -1.38 -8.00
CA VAL A 174 -9.20 -1.81 -9.30
C VAL A 174 -10.23 -1.63 -10.41
N LEU A 175 -9.90 -0.84 -11.43
CA LEU A 175 -10.79 -0.55 -12.57
C LEU A 175 -10.08 -0.83 -13.90
N ASP A 176 -10.20 -2.05 -14.44
CA ASP A 176 -9.66 -2.40 -15.76
C ASP A 176 -10.53 -1.84 -16.90
N ASP A 177 -9.92 -1.42 -18.01
CA ASP A 177 -10.62 -0.85 -19.18
C ASP A 177 -11.62 0.25 -18.80
N CYS A 178 -11.11 1.22 -18.03
CA CYS A 178 -11.90 2.26 -17.39
C CYS A 178 -11.88 3.56 -18.20
N TYR A 179 -13.03 4.24 -18.28
CA TYR A 179 -13.10 5.61 -18.78
C TYR A 179 -12.64 6.59 -17.71
N VAL A 180 -12.00 7.68 -18.12
CA VAL A 180 -11.49 8.71 -17.20
C VAL A 180 -12.19 10.04 -17.48
N LEU A 181 -12.87 10.58 -16.47
CA LEU A 181 -13.43 11.93 -16.49
C LEU A 181 -12.45 12.88 -15.80
N LEU A 182 -11.98 13.89 -16.52
CA LEU A 182 -11.03 14.89 -16.03
C LEU A 182 -11.71 16.26 -16.01
N SER A 183 -11.93 16.81 -14.82
CA SER A 183 -12.52 18.15 -14.70
C SER A 183 -11.93 18.95 -13.56
N ASP A 184 -11.76 20.25 -13.82
CA ASP A 184 -11.32 21.22 -12.82
C ASP A 184 -12.46 21.83 -12.01
N HIS A 185 -13.69 21.64 -12.49
CA HIS A 185 -14.90 22.14 -11.87
C HIS A 185 -15.29 21.28 -10.68
N VAL A 186 -15.83 21.96 -9.65
CA VAL A 186 -16.44 21.27 -8.52
C VAL A 186 -17.79 20.71 -8.96
N ILE A 187 -17.87 19.38 -9.08
CA ILE A 187 -19.11 18.66 -9.39
C ILE A 187 -20.03 18.78 -8.19
N SER A 188 -20.95 19.73 -8.28
CA SER A 188 -21.85 20.10 -7.18
C SER A 188 -23.16 19.34 -7.25
N ASN A 189 -23.55 18.89 -8.44
CA ASN A 189 -24.76 18.11 -8.70
C ASN A 189 -24.47 16.98 -9.69
N VAL A 190 -24.98 15.78 -9.42
CA VAL A 190 -24.84 14.60 -10.29
C VAL A 190 -25.41 14.86 -11.69
N LEU A 191 -26.43 15.73 -11.81
CA LEU A 191 -27.01 16.10 -13.10
C LEU A 191 -26.00 16.78 -14.05
N GLN A 192 -24.97 17.45 -13.52
CA GLN A 192 -23.93 18.08 -14.34
C GLN A 192 -23.12 17.07 -15.16
N ILE A 193 -23.00 15.84 -14.65
CA ILE A 193 -22.27 14.74 -15.28
C ILE A 193 -23.20 13.65 -15.81
N GLU A 194 -24.51 13.90 -15.90
CA GLU A 194 -25.50 12.91 -16.32
C GLU A 194 -25.23 12.40 -17.74
N ASN A 195 -24.79 13.29 -18.64
CA ASN A 195 -24.44 12.93 -20.02
C ASN A 195 -23.23 11.99 -20.12
N VAL A 196 -22.35 12.00 -19.13
CA VAL A 196 -21.20 11.09 -19.03
C VAL A 196 -21.62 9.80 -18.31
N LEU A 197 -22.37 9.91 -17.21
CA LEU A 197 -22.77 8.76 -16.40
C LEU A 197 -23.74 7.82 -17.11
N LYS A 198 -24.75 8.35 -17.81
CA LYS A 198 -25.75 7.51 -18.51
C LYS A 198 -25.14 6.46 -19.46
N PRO A 199 -24.29 6.84 -20.44
CA PRO A 199 -23.71 5.85 -21.35
C PRO A 199 -22.79 4.85 -20.64
N ILE A 200 -22.05 5.30 -19.62
CA ILE A 200 -21.16 4.43 -18.83
C ILE A 200 -21.97 3.38 -18.07
N ILE A 201 -23.05 3.80 -17.39
CA ILE A 201 -23.93 2.90 -16.64
C ILE A 201 -24.63 1.93 -17.59
N ASN A 202 -25.19 2.43 -18.69
CA ASN A 202 -25.90 1.60 -19.67
C ASN A 202 -24.99 0.58 -20.37
N GLY A 203 -23.74 0.96 -20.64
CA GLY A 203 -22.73 0.07 -21.21
C GLY A 203 -22.07 -0.86 -20.19
N GLY A 204 -22.35 -0.69 -18.90
CA GLY A 204 -21.68 -1.45 -17.83
C GLY A 204 -20.18 -1.17 -17.73
N HIS A 205 -19.74 -0.01 -18.24
CA HIS A 205 -18.34 0.38 -18.24
C HIS A 205 -17.91 0.88 -16.85
N LYS A 206 -16.59 0.91 -16.63
CA LYS A 206 -15.99 1.44 -15.40
C LYS A 206 -15.62 2.91 -15.59
N LEU A 207 -15.68 3.70 -14.51
CA LEU A 207 -15.36 5.14 -14.56
C LEU A 207 -14.47 5.59 -13.40
N LEU A 208 -13.38 6.29 -13.74
CA LEU A 208 -12.56 7.06 -12.82
C LEU A 208 -12.89 8.55 -12.98
N ILE A 209 -13.29 9.20 -11.90
CA ILE A 209 -13.55 10.64 -11.87
C ILE A 209 -12.38 11.33 -11.16
N ILE A 210 -11.66 12.19 -11.87
CA ILE A 210 -10.63 13.08 -11.31
C ILE A 210 -11.18 14.50 -11.34
N ALA A 211 -11.90 14.85 -10.27
CA ALA A 211 -12.56 16.14 -10.09
C ALA A 211 -12.96 16.30 -8.62
N SER A 212 -13.07 17.54 -8.13
CA SER A 212 -13.60 17.78 -6.79
C SER A 212 -15.11 17.59 -6.78
N CYS A 213 -15.65 16.91 -5.78
CA CYS A 213 -17.07 16.60 -5.68
C CYS A 213 -17.68 17.14 -4.38
N SER A 214 -18.91 17.67 -4.46
CA SER A 214 -19.66 18.04 -3.25
C SER A 214 -20.06 16.79 -2.46
N ALA A 215 -20.26 16.93 -1.14
CA ALA A 215 -20.66 15.83 -0.27
C ALA A 215 -21.95 15.13 -0.74
N ASN A 216 -22.91 15.88 -1.28
CA ASN A 216 -24.16 15.33 -1.81
C ASN A 216 -23.93 14.43 -3.03
N VAL A 217 -23.02 14.82 -3.92
CA VAL A 217 -22.62 14.03 -5.09
C VAL A 217 -21.90 12.77 -4.64
N MET A 218 -20.93 12.89 -3.73
CA MET A 218 -20.18 11.76 -3.18
C MET A 218 -21.08 10.73 -2.49
N ASN A 219 -22.06 11.18 -1.71
CA ASN A 219 -23.04 10.30 -1.07
C ASN A 219 -23.90 9.57 -2.10
N THR A 220 -24.32 10.26 -3.16
CA THR A 220 -25.13 9.66 -4.23
C THR A 220 -24.34 8.62 -5.00
N LEU A 221 -23.10 8.94 -5.41
CA LEU A 221 -22.20 8.01 -6.09
C LEU A 221 -21.93 6.79 -5.22
N SER A 222 -21.56 7.00 -3.95
CA SER A 222 -21.31 5.93 -2.98
C SER A 222 -22.50 5.00 -2.80
N ALA A 223 -23.71 5.55 -2.66
CA ALA A 223 -24.92 4.75 -2.51
C ALA A 223 -25.19 3.89 -3.74
N ASN A 224 -24.90 4.39 -4.95
CA ASN A 224 -25.08 3.63 -6.18
C ASN A 224 -24.01 2.56 -6.39
N VAL A 225 -22.76 2.79 -5.97
CA VAL A 225 -21.73 1.74 -5.98
C VAL A 225 -22.15 0.57 -5.09
N VAL A 226 -22.61 0.86 -3.88
CA VAL A 226 -22.99 -0.17 -2.90
C VAL A 226 -24.31 -0.87 -3.27
N ARG A 227 -25.34 -0.11 -3.68
CA ARG A 227 -26.69 -0.65 -3.92
C ARG A 227 -26.88 -1.18 -5.33
N ASN A 228 -26.33 -0.49 -6.32
CA ASN A 228 -26.58 -0.75 -7.74
C ASN A 228 -25.36 -1.34 -8.46
N GLY A 229 -24.26 -1.61 -7.72
CA GLY A 229 -23.07 -2.27 -8.26
C GLY A 229 -22.33 -1.45 -9.31
N LEU A 230 -22.49 -0.12 -9.33
CA LEU A 230 -21.75 0.72 -10.27
C LEU A 230 -20.24 0.60 -10.01
N LYS A 231 -19.46 0.45 -11.08
CA LYS A 231 -18.00 0.33 -11.01
C LYS A 231 -17.36 1.70 -11.25
N LEU A 232 -17.38 2.55 -10.23
CA LEU A 232 -16.78 3.88 -10.32
C LEU A 232 -15.92 4.19 -9.09
N CYS A 233 -14.92 5.05 -9.30
CA CYS A 233 -14.11 5.62 -8.25
C CYS A 233 -13.93 7.11 -8.51
N GLN A 234 -13.94 7.92 -7.45
CA GLN A 234 -13.56 9.33 -7.53
C GLN A 234 -12.30 9.56 -6.73
N ILE A 235 -11.42 10.41 -7.28
CA ILE A 235 -10.25 10.94 -6.61
C ILE A 235 -10.25 12.47 -6.74
N GLU A 236 -9.72 13.15 -5.71
CA GLU A 236 -9.50 14.59 -5.79
C GLU A 236 -8.39 14.91 -6.80
N PRO A 237 -8.46 16.05 -7.51
CA PRO A 237 -7.40 16.49 -8.40
C PRO A 237 -6.03 16.55 -7.71
N PRO A 238 -4.94 16.28 -8.45
CA PRO A 238 -3.59 16.40 -7.92
C PRO A 238 -3.22 17.88 -7.71
N GLN A 239 -2.63 18.18 -6.56
CA GLN A 239 -2.11 19.52 -6.20
C GLN A 239 -3.19 20.64 -6.19
N PHE A 240 -2.76 21.88 -6.01
CA PHE A 240 -3.62 23.07 -5.94
C PHE A 240 -3.04 24.19 -6.82
N GLY A 241 -3.89 25.10 -7.31
CA GLY A 241 -3.48 26.29 -8.08
C GLY A 241 -2.97 25.93 -9.49
N TYR A 242 -2.03 26.71 -10.03
CA TYR A 242 -1.54 26.56 -11.42
C TYR A 242 -1.00 25.15 -11.73
N LYS A 243 -0.36 24.49 -10.76
CA LYS A 243 0.16 23.13 -10.93
C LYS A 243 -0.92 22.08 -11.14
N ARG A 244 -2.15 22.34 -10.66
CA ARG A 244 -3.31 21.49 -10.91
C ARG A 244 -3.58 21.41 -12.41
N HIS A 245 -3.61 22.56 -13.08
CA HIS A 245 -3.93 22.65 -14.50
C HIS A 245 -2.87 21.93 -15.37
N GLU A 246 -1.59 22.13 -15.09
CA GLU A 246 -0.49 21.45 -15.80
C GLU A 246 -0.60 19.92 -15.66
N LEU A 247 -0.75 19.42 -14.43
CA LEU A 247 -0.85 17.97 -14.18
C LEU A 247 -2.12 17.34 -14.75
N MET A 248 -3.25 18.04 -14.68
CA MET A 248 -4.50 17.56 -15.28
C MET A 248 -4.40 17.47 -16.80
N ASN A 249 -3.70 18.41 -17.45
CA ASN A 249 -3.38 18.31 -18.87
C ASN A 249 -2.45 17.13 -19.17
N ASP A 250 -1.41 16.90 -18.37
CA ASP A 250 -0.51 15.76 -18.55
C ASP A 250 -1.29 14.42 -18.47
N ILE A 251 -2.21 14.30 -17.51
CA ILE A 251 -3.08 13.12 -17.39
C ILE A 251 -3.99 12.99 -18.62
N ALA A 252 -4.54 14.10 -19.13
CA ALA A 252 -5.40 14.08 -20.32
C ALA A 252 -4.63 13.59 -21.55
N VAL A 253 -3.42 14.11 -21.77
CA VAL A 253 -2.56 13.69 -22.88
C VAL A 253 -2.17 12.22 -22.74
N ALA A 254 -1.81 11.78 -21.55
CA ALA A 254 -1.41 10.38 -21.31
C ALA A 254 -2.57 9.39 -21.46
N THR A 255 -3.79 9.79 -21.10
CA THR A 255 -5.00 8.95 -21.24
C THR A 255 -5.70 9.11 -22.59
N GLY A 256 -5.24 10.04 -23.44
CA GLY A 256 -5.90 10.40 -24.70
C GLY A 256 -7.27 11.09 -24.51
N GLY A 257 -7.53 11.62 -23.31
CA GLY A 257 -8.77 12.30 -22.95
C GLY A 257 -8.74 13.82 -23.20
N LYS A 258 -9.90 14.46 -23.01
CA LYS A 258 -10.01 15.92 -22.93
C LYS A 258 -10.15 16.33 -21.46
N TYR A 259 -9.39 17.34 -21.05
CA TYR A 259 -9.53 17.98 -19.74
C TYR A 259 -10.49 19.17 -19.83
N PHE A 260 -11.52 19.18 -18.99
CA PHE A 260 -12.51 20.26 -18.90
C PHE A 260 -12.08 21.26 -17.83
N ALA A 261 -11.65 22.45 -18.25
CA ALA A 261 -11.14 23.49 -17.37
C ALA A 261 -11.98 24.77 -17.43
N GLU A 262 -12.13 25.43 -16.28
CA GLU A 262 -12.90 26.68 -16.16
C GLU A 262 -12.30 27.83 -16.99
N GLU A 263 -10.97 27.86 -17.12
CA GLU A 263 -10.25 28.88 -17.89
C GLU A 263 -10.48 28.78 -19.41
N THR A 264 -10.78 27.57 -19.92
CA THR A 264 -11.07 27.35 -21.34
C THR A 264 -12.55 27.54 -21.68
N GLY A 265 -13.43 27.64 -20.67
CA GLY A 265 -14.88 27.82 -20.84
C GLY A 265 -15.61 26.60 -21.41
N ASP A 266 -15.02 25.40 -21.24
CA ASP A 266 -15.51 24.10 -21.72
C ASP A 266 -16.44 23.37 -20.74
#